data_AF-A0A7D6XK15-F1
#
_entry.id   AF-A0A7D6XK15-F1
#
_cell.length_a   1.000
_cell.length_b   1.000
_cell.length_c   1.000
_cell.angle_alpha   90.00
_cell.angle_beta   90.00
_cell.angle_gamma   90.00
#
_symmetry.space_group_name_H-M   'P 1'
#
loop_
_entity.id
_entity.type
_entity.pdbx_description
1 polymer ?
#
loop_
_entity_poly.entity_id
_entity_poly.type
_entity_poly.pdbx_seq_one_letter_code
_entity_poly.pdbx_strand_id
1 'polypeptide(L)'
;MFYKKRRKSREDYPEIEIQRERFSYDLCPEEARRLIPANITLLEDCGIEYDGITFYAISCRMIQQMQWLGEECGLSYKTDFLITHIPPKGILDEDTGSEILKQIILERQPKYHLFGHVHYTGGLWEEKWSTKFGNVSTFQALCKTND
;
A
#
# COMPACT_ATOMS: atom_id res chain seq x y z
N MET A 1 -30.47 -29.07 -21.19
CA MET A 1 -30.44 -27.87 -22.07
C MET A 1 -29.34 -26.97 -21.53
N PHE A 2 -28.15 -26.96 -22.16
CA PHE A 2 -26.99 -26.22 -21.67
C PHE A 2 -26.94 -24.83 -22.32
N TYR A 3 -27.16 -23.77 -21.55
CA TYR A 3 -26.89 -22.40 -21.99
C TYR A 3 -25.38 -22.13 -21.93
N LYS A 4 -24.72 -22.07 -23.09
CA LYS A 4 -23.34 -21.58 -23.20
C LYS A 4 -23.37 -20.06 -23.25
N LYS A 5 -22.99 -19.39 -22.15
CA LYS A 5 -22.81 -17.93 -22.13
C LYS A 5 -21.63 -17.59 -23.04
N ARG A 6 -21.92 -16.97 -24.19
CA ARG A 6 -20.93 -16.54 -25.19
C ARG A 6 -19.98 -15.52 -24.53
N ARG A 7 -18.68 -15.79 -24.51
CA ARG A 7 -17.67 -14.78 -24.14
C ARG A 7 -17.74 -13.67 -25.19
N LYS A 8 -18.01 -12.44 -24.76
CA LYS A 8 -17.92 -11.27 -25.64
C LYS A 8 -16.49 -11.15 -26.17
N SER A 9 -16.33 -10.97 -27.48
CA SER A 9 -15.02 -10.73 -28.09
C SER A 9 -14.69 -9.24 -28.00
N ARG A 10 -13.44 -8.90 -28.31
CA ARG A 10 -12.90 -7.54 -28.29
C ARG A 10 -13.62 -6.60 -29.28
N GLU A 11 -14.42 -7.13 -30.20
CA GLU A 11 -15.18 -6.39 -31.22
C GLU A 11 -16.55 -5.91 -30.70
N ASP A 12 -17.01 -6.41 -29.55
CA ASP A 12 -18.34 -6.08 -29.00
C ASP A 12 -18.39 -4.70 -28.29
N TYR A 13 -17.30 -3.92 -28.29
CA TYR A 13 -17.21 -2.59 -27.68
C TYR A 13 -16.43 -1.61 -28.59
N PRO A 14 -17.09 -0.97 -29.58
CA PRO A 14 -16.38 -0.17 -30.56
C PRO A 14 -16.07 1.28 -30.14
N GLU A 15 -16.35 1.72 -28.90
CA GLU A 15 -16.08 3.11 -28.49
C GLU A 15 -15.71 3.26 -27.01
N ILE A 16 -14.62 2.64 -26.55
CA ILE A 16 -13.83 3.17 -25.43
C ILE A 16 -12.37 2.81 -25.70
N GLU A 17 -11.77 3.51 -26.67
CA GLU A 17 -10.32 3.56 -26.83
C GLU A 17 -9.74 4.46 -25.74
N ILE A 18 -9.85 4.04 -24.47
CA ILE A 18 -8.95 4.54 -23.44
C ILE A 18 -7.58 4.04 -23.86
N GLN A 19 -6.77 4.96 -24.37
CA GLN A 19 -5.37 4.79 -24.68
C GLN A 19 -4.73 3.90 -23.61
N ARG A 20 -4.52 2.64 -23.98
CA ARG A 20 -3.94 1.62 -23.14
C ARG A 20 -2.41 1.75 -23.20
N GLU A 21 -1.91 2.97 -23.09
CA GLU A 21 -0.53 3.20 -22.73
C GLU A 21 -0.44 2.83 -21.25
N ARG A 22 0.30 1.76 -20.96
CA ARG A 22 0.63 1.36 -19.59
C ARG A 22 1.45 2.48 -18.98
N PHE A 23 0.77 3.46 -18.42
CA PHE A 23 1.35 4.41 -17.51
C PHE A 23 1.63 3.69 -16.19
N SER A 24 2.80 3.05 -16.12
CA SER A 24 3.31 2.65 -14.81
C SER A 24 3.80 3.91 -14.12
N TYR A 25 3.42 4.11 -12.86
CA TYR A 25 4.03 5.13 -11.99
C TYR A 25 5.56 4.99 -11.96
N ASP A 26 6.08 3.78 -12.19
CA ASP A 26 7.51 3.50 -12.26
C ASP A 26 8.17 3.94 -13.58
N LEU A 27 7.42 4.02 -14.68
CA LEU A 27 7.96 4.33 -16.00
C LEU A 27 7.99 5.83 -16.28
N CYS A 28 6.93 6.55 -15.89
CA CYS A 28 6.79 7.99 -16.10
C CYS A 28 6.19 8.68 -14.85
N PRO A 29 6.93 8.81 -13.73
CA PRO A 29 6.39 9.27 -12.46
C PRO A 29 5.87 10.71 -12.49
N GLU A 30 6.52 11.62 -13.24
CA GLU A 30 6.05 13.01 -13.32
C GLU A 30 4.71 13.15 -14.02
N GLU A 31 4.54 12.44 -15.14
CA GLU A 31 3.30 12.45 -15.90
C GLU A 31 2.18 11.72 -15.13
N ALA A 32 2.50 10.61 -14.46
CA ALA A 32 1.54 9.92 -13.60
C ALA A 32 1.06 10.80 -12.43
N ARG A 33 1.96 11.60 -11.83
CA ARG A 33 1.61 12.56 -10.77
C ARG A 33 0.66 13.65 -11.25
N ARG A 34 0.71 14.06 -12.53
CA ARG A 34 -0.23 15.04 -13.11
C ARG A 34 -1.66 14.51 -13.26
N LEU A 35 -1.84 13.19 -13.28
CA LEU A 35 -3.15 12.56 -13.39
C LEU A 35 -3.87 12.42 -12.04
N ILE A 36 -3.19 12.75 -10.93
CA ILE A 36 -3.76 12.64 -9.59
C ILE A 36 -4.79 13.76 -9.40
N PRO A 37 -6.07 13.41 -9.13
CA PRO A 37 -7.11 14.40 -8.88
C PRO A 37 -6.76 15.35 -7.73
N ALA A 38 -7.23 16.60 -7.80
CA ALA A 38 -6.91 17.63 -6.81
C ALA A 38 -7.33 17.29 -5.37
N ASN A 39 -8.28 16.38 -5.19
CA ASN A 39 -8.73 15.89 -3.88
C ASN A 39 -7.98 14.66 -3.37
N ILE A 40 -6.91 14.24 -4.04
CA ILE A 40 -6.08 13.09 -3.66
C ILE A 40 -4.66 13.59 -3.38
N THR A 41 -4.18 13.31 -2.17
CA THR A 41 -2.78 13.56 -1.80
C THR A 41 -1.97 12.28 -1.99
N LEU A 42 -0.97 12.32 -2.85
CA LEU A 42 0.02 11.24 -2.98
C LEU A 42 1.09 11.40 -1.90
N LEU A 43 1.29 10.34 -1.11
CA LEU A 43 2.43 10.22 -0.21
C LEU A 43 3.38 9.14 -0.73
N GLU A 44 4.62 9.54 -1.00
CA GLU A 44 5.69 8.65 -1.47
C GLU A 44 7.00 9.07 -0.79
N ASP A 45 7.48 8.25 0.13
CA ASP A 45 8.69 8.48 0.93
C ASP A 45 8.70 9.83 1.67
N CYS A 46 7.52 10.31 2.04
CA CYS A 46 7.31 11.63 2.62
C CYS A 46 6.24 11.65 3.71
N GLY A 47 6.17 12.79 4.39
CA GLY A 47 5.26 13.07 5.49
C GLY A 47 4.27 14.18 5.23
N ILE A 48 3.12 14.13 5.89
CA ILE A 48 2.16 15.23 5.96
C ILE A 48 1.53 15.32 7.36
N GLU A 49 1.18 16.54 7.76
CA GLU A 49 0.29 16.78 8.89
C GLU A 49 -1.07 17.23 8.35
N TYR A 50 -2.14 16.61 8.83
CA TYR A 50 -3.51 16.98 8.52
C TYR A 50 -4.31 17.03 9.82
N ASP A 51 -4.85 18.21 10.14
CA ASP A 51 -5.65 18.45 11.35
C ASP A 51 -4.94 18.00 12.66
N GLY A 52 -3.63 18.28 12.75
CA GLY A 52 -2.80 17.89 13.89
C GLY A 52 -2.45 16.40 13.98
N ILE A 53 -2.80 15.60 12.96
CA ILE A 53 -2.46 14.17 12.85
C ILE A 53 -1.35 14.00 11.82
N THR A 54 -0.28 13.29 12.19
CA THR A 54 0.87 13.09 11.31
C THR A 54 0.87 11.73 10.61
N PHE A 55 1.15 11.75 9.30
CA PHE A 55 1.21 10.57 8.44
C PHE A 55 2.58 10.50 7.75
N TYR A 56 3.23 9.34 7.77
CA TYR A 56 4.43 9.06 6.98
C TYR A 56 4.19 7.87 6.06
N ALA A 57 4.56 7.96 4.78
CA ALA A 57 4.56 6.84 3.86
C ALA A 57 5.98 6.40 3.49
N ILE A 58 6.27 5.10 3.54
CA ILE A 58 7.53 4.53 3.04
C ILE A 58 7.23 3.56 1.90
N SER A 59 7.83 3.81 0.74
CA SER A 59 7.68 2.99 -0.46
C SER A 59 8.42 1.66 -0.33
N CYS A 60 7.99 0.65 -1.10
CA CYS A 60 8.71 -0.61 -1.22
C CYS A 60 10.15 -0.41 -1.70
N ARG A 61 10.36 0.57 -2.59
CA ARG A 61 11.68 0.90 -3.13
C ARG A 61 12.61 1.37 -2.02
N MET A 62 12.14 2.30 -1.19
CA MET A 62 12.91 2.81 -0.06
C MET A 62 13.22 1.69 0.94
N ILE A 63 12.24 0.85 1.28
CA ILE A 63 12.47 -0.29 2.19
C ILE A 63 13.54 -1.25 1.64
N GLN A 64 13.50 -1.55 0.34
CA GLN A 64 14.54 -2.34 -0.30
C GLN A 64 15.89 -1.62 -0.24
N GLN A 65 15.97 -0.33 -0.57
CA GLN A 65 17.24 0.40 -0.49
C GLN A 65 17.85 0.35 0.92
N MET A 66 17.04 0.57 1.96
CA MET A 66 17.49 0.45 3.35
C MET A 66 17.97 -0.98 3.67
N GLN A 67 17.31 -2.01 3.15
CA GLN A 67 17.71 -3.42 3.34
C GLN A 67 19.03 -3.78 2.69
N TRP A 68 19.36 -3.13 1.58
CA TRP A 68 20.57 -3.43 0.83
C TRP A 68 21.76 -2.55 1.24
N LEU A 69 21.50 -1.28 1.59
CA LEU A 69 22.53 -0.28 1.84
C LEU A 69 22.73 0.03 3.33
N GLY A 70 21.78 -0.35 4.19
CA GLY A 70 21.80 0.00 5.62
C GLY A 70 21.59 1.50 5.88
N GLU A 71 21.08 2.25 4.90
CA GLU A 71 20.74 3.66 5.08
C GLU A 71 19.50 3.81 5.97
N GLU A 72 19.52 4.77 6.88
CA GLU A 72 18.38 5.07 7.74
C GLU A 72 17.35 5.95 7.01
N CYS A 73 16.06 5.68 7.20
CA CYS A 73 15.03 6.62 6.78
C CYS A 73 15.08 7.88 7.65
N GLY A 74 14.98 9.05 7.01
CA GLY A 74 14.89 10.36 7.67
C GLY A 74 13.57 10.61 8.41
N LEU A 75 13.05 9.65 9.17
CA LEU A 75 11.87 9.77 10.04
C LEU A 75 12.16 10.69 11.23
N SER A 76 12.33 11.98 10.99
CA SER A 76 12.71 12.96 12.01
C SER A 76 11.56 13.39 12.94
N TYR A 77 10.32 12.93 12.70
CA TYR A 77 9.14 13.46 13.37
C TYR A 77 8.25 12.39 14.02
N LYS A 78 7.57 12.80 15.09
CA LYS A 78 6.50 12.05 15.76
C LYS A 78 5.44 11.64 14.72
N THR A 79 5.29 10.34 14.46
CA THR A 79 4.39 9.80 13.45
C THR A 79 3.17 9.15 14.13
N ASP A 80 1.96 9.64 13.86
CA ASP A 80 0.74 8.99 14.35
C ASP A 80 0.39 7.77 13.47
N PHE A 81 0.50 7.91 12.15
CA PHE A 81 0.23 6.85 11.17
C PHE A 81 1.45 6.61 10.28
N LEU A 82 2.06 5.44 10.41
CA LEU A 82 3.00 4.92 9.43
C LEU A 82 2.23 4.14 8.36
N ILE A 83 2.52 4.38 7.09
CA ILE A 83 1.87 3.73 5.95
C ILE A 83 2.94 3.07 5.09
N THR A 84 2.80 1.76 4.85
CA THR A 84 3.68 1.01 3.95
C THR A 84 2.86 0.05 3.10
N HIS A 85 3.37 -0.39 1.95
CA HIS A 85 2.67 -1.46 1.23
C HIS A 85 2.89 -2.81 1.90
N ILE A 86 4.13 -3.12 2.29
CA ILE A 86 4.53 -4.40 2.89
C ILE A 86 4.44 -4.36 4.43
N PRO A 87 4.14 -5.50 5.08
CA PRO A 87 4.08 -5.61 6.55
C PRO A 87 5.48 -5.58 7.21
N PRO A 88 5.55 -5.30 8.52
CA PRO A 88 6.77 -5.53 9.29
C PRO A 88 6.88 -7.02 9.67
N LYS A 89 8.11 -7.51 9.88
CA LYS A 89 8.32 -8.93 10.21
C LYS A 89 7.58 -9.33 11.50
N GLY A 90 6.81 -10.42 11.43
CA GLY A 90 6.12 -11.03 12.57
C GLY A 90 4.83 -10.32 13.01
N ILE A 91 4.20 -9.54 12.12
CA ILE A 91 2.87 -8.95 12.31
C ILE A 91 2.04 -9.19 11.04
N LEU A 92 1.04 -10.08 11.11
CA LEU A 92 0.13 -10.39 9.99
C LEU A 92 0.83 -10.63 8.64
N ASP A 93 2.08 -11.10 8.66
CA ASP A 93 3.01 -10.94 7.53
C ASP A 93 3.17 -12.18 6.65
N GLU A 94 2.65 -13.34 7.07
CA GLU A 94 2.78 -14.63 6.34
C GLU A 94 4.23 -14.85 5.85
N ASP A 95 5.19 -14.57 6.73
CA ASP A 95 6.63 -14.62 6.49
C ASP A 95 7.22 -13.67 5.44
N THR A 96 6.41 -12.80 4.84
CA THR A 96 6.84 -11.79 3.85
C THR A 96 7.28 -10.45 4.46
N GLY A 97 7.21 -10.31 5.78
CA GLY A 97 7.45 -9.04 6.46
C GLY A 97 8.91 -8.60 6.46
N SER A 98 9.12 -7.27 6.51
CA SER A 98 10.44 -6.65 6.53
C SER A 98 10.99 -6.48 7.94
N GLU A 99 12.22 -6.96 8.17
CA GLU A 99 12.92 -6.78 9.46
C GLU A 99 13.30 -5.31 9.69
N ILE A 100 13.64 -4.57 8.64
CA ILE A 100 13.93 -3.13 8.75
C ILE A 100 12.68 -2.34 9.14
N LEU A 101 11.52 -2.67 8.58
CA LEU A 101 10.28 -2.02 9.01
C LEU A 101 10.00 -2.27 10.48
N LYS A 102 10.20 -3.50 10.95
CA LYS A 102 10.08 -3.82 12.37
C LYS A 102 11.04 -2.98 13.23
N GLN A 103 12.30 -2.83 12.82
CA GLN A 103 13.27 -1.99 13.53
C GLN A 103 12.82 -0.52 13.59
N ILE A 104 12.41 0.04 12.45
CA ILE A 104 11.86 1.40 12.36
C ILE A 104 10.68 1.59 13.32
N ILE A 105 9.77 0.64 13.38
CA ILE A 105 8.57 0.72 14.23
C ILE A 105 8.95 0.63 15.72
N LEU A 106 9.90 -0.24 16.07
CA LEU A 106 10.40 -0.34 17.45
C LEU A 106 11.10 0.94 17.91
N GLU A 107 11.83 1.61 17.01
CA GLU A 107 12.54 2.85 17.30
C GLU A 107 11.59 4.07 17.34
N ARG A 108 10.70 4.19 16.36
CA ARG A 108 9.88 5.39 16.14
C ARG A 108 8.50 5.32 16.79
N GLN A 109 8.05 4.13 17.14
CA GLN A 109 6.78 3.85 17.85
C GLN A 109 5.58 4.64 17.31
N PRO A 110 5.21 4.48 16.03
CA PRO A 110 4.02 5.10 15.52
C PRO A 110 2.79 4.57 16.26
N LYS A 111 1.75 5.40 16.44
CA LYS A 111 0.51 4.92 17.10
C LYS A 111 -0.18 3.86 16.26
N TYR A 112 -0.17 4.03 14.95
CA TYR A 112 -0.76 3.13 13.97
C TYR A 112 0.23 2.81 12.86
N HIS A 113 0.25 1.56 12.43
CA HIS A 113 0.93 1.12 11.21
C HIS A 113 -0.07 0.43 10.29
N LEU A 114 -0.33 1.04 9.15
CA LEU A 114 -1.25 0.54 8.15
C LEU A 114 -0.46 -0.02 6.97
N PHE A 115 -0.79 -1.25 6.57
CA PHE A 115 -0.14 -1.93 5.45
C PHE A 115 -1.09 -2.83 4.67
N GLY A 116 -0.62 -3.37 3.56
CA GLY A 116 -1.36 -4.30 2.72
C GLY A 116 -0.52 -5.53 2.38
N HIS A 117 -0.44 -5.85 1.08
CA HIS A 117 0.33 -6.94 0.49
C HIS A 117 -0.18 -8.36 0.80
N VAL A 118 -0.37 -8.69 2.08
CA VAL A 118 -0.75 -10.02 2.52
C VAL A 118 -2.26 -10.16 2.51
N HIS A 119 -2.81 -10.64 1.40
CA HIS A 119 -4.27 -10.73 1.24
C HIS A 119 -4.91 -11.72 2.22
N TYR A 120 -4.18 -12.75 2.67
CA TYR A 120 -4.70 -13.79 3.57
C TYR A 120 -5.15 -13.23 4.92
N THR A 121 -4.37 -12.31 5.48
CA THR A 121 -4.62 -11.62 6.75
C THR A 121 -5.30 -10.27 6.56
N GLY A 122 -5.88 -10.02 5.37
CA GLY A 122 -6.57 -8.77 5.04
C GLY A 122 -7.75 -8.50 5.97
N GLY A 123 -7.86 -7.25 6.43
CA GLY A 123 -8.87 -6.78 7.38
C GLY A 123 -8.57 -7.09 8.85
N LEU A 124 -7.49 -7.82 9.15
CA LEU A 124 -7.10 -8.12 10.52
C LEU A 124 -6.31 -6.96 11.16
N TRP A 125 -6.41 -6.91 12.49
CA TRP A 125 -5.72 -5.94 13.33
C TRP A 125 -4.99 -6.64 14.47
N GLU A 126 -3.83 -6.13 14.83
CA GLU A 126 -3.04 -6.57 15.99
C GLU A 126 -2.51 -5.36 16.77
N GLU A 127 -2.20 -5.54 18.05
CA GLU A 127 -1.54 -4.53 18.87
C GLU A 127 -0.30 -5.13 19.51
N LYS A 128 0.86 -4.50 19.26
CA LYS A 128 2.17 -4.93 19.75
C LYS A 128 3.10 -3.74 19.81
N TRP A 129 4.10 -3.76 20.69
CA TRP A 129 5.12 -2.71 20.77
C TRP A 129 4.54 -1.27 20.93
N SER A 130 3.37 -1.16 21.55
CA SER A 130 2.61 0.10 21.69
C SER A 130 2.12 0.72 20.36
N THR A 131 2.08 -0.09 19.29
CA THR A 131 1.56 0.27 17.97
C THR A 131 0.36 -0.61 17.62
N LYS A 132 -0.65 -0.01 16.99
CA LYS A 132 -1.78 -0.73 16.40
C LYS A 132 -1.54 -0.98 14.92
N PHE A 133 -1.54 -2.24 14.53
CA PHE A 133 -1.27 -2.70 13.18
C PHE A 133 -2.57 -3.05 12.48
N GLY A 134 -2.74 -2.57 11.25
CA GLY A 134 -3.90 -2.90 10.42
C GLY A 134 -3.47 -3.34 9.04
N ASN A 135 -3.78 -4.60 8.68
CA ASN A 135 -3.69 -5.04 7.30
C ASN A 135 -4.96 -4.62 6.55
N VAL A 136 -4.89 -3.57 5.75
CA VAL A 136 -6.04 -3.00 5.03
C VAL A 136 -6.23 -3.60 3.63
N SER A 137 -5.65 -4.76 3.35
CA SER A 137 -5.86 -5.49 2.08
C SER A 137 -7.33 -5.87 1.89
N THR A 138 -7.97 -5.37 0.83
CA THR A 138 -9.40 -5.60 0.55
C THR A 138 -9.67 -6.74 -0.44
N PHE A 139 -8.64 -7.41 -0.95
CA PHE A 139 -8.78 -8.44 -1.98
C PHE A 139 -9.82 -9.52 -1.63
N GLN A 140 -9.79 -10.04 -0.40
CA GLN A 140 -10.78 -11.03 0.05
C GLN A 140 -12.21 -10.47 0.11
N ALA A 141 -12.38 -9.21 0.51
CA ALA A 141 -13.69 -8.56 0.54
C ALA A 141 -14.25 -8.35 -0.88
N LEU A 142 -13.38 -8.07 -1.85
CA LEU A 142 -13.75 -7.94 -3.27
C LEU A 142 -14.02 -9.28 -3.94
N CYS A 143 -13.42 -10.38 -3.47
CA CYS A 143 -13.67 -11.72 -3.99
C CYS A 143 -14.96 -12.36 -3.44
N LYS A 144 -15.56 -11.81 -2.38
CA LYS A 144 -16.90 -12.20 -1.90
C LYS A 144 -17.98 -11.56 -2.77
N THR A 145 -18.00 -11.87 -4.06
CA THR A 145 -19.13 -11.54 -4.94
C THR A 145 -20.01 -12.78 -5.11
N ASN A 146 -21.22 -12.69 -4.52
CA ASN A 146 -22.40 -13.53 -4.68
C ASN A 146 -22.41 -14.87 -3.92
N ASP A 147 -22.94 -14.82 -2.69
CA ASP A 147 -23.86 -15.85 -2.19
C ASP A 147 -25.30 -15.38 -2.45
#